data_AF-A0A6V8NXK3-F1
#
_entry.id   AF-A0A6V8NXK3-F1
#
_cell.length_a   1.000
_cell.length_b   1.000
_cell.length_c   1.000
_cell.angle_alpha   90.00
_cell.angle_beta   90.00
_cell.angle_gamma   90.00
#
_symmetry.space_group_name_H-M   'P 1'
#
loop_
_entity.id
_entity.type
_entity.pdbx_description
1 polymer ?
#
loop_
_entity_poly.entity_id
_entity_poly.type
_entity_poly.pdbx_seq_one_letter_code
_entity_poly.pdbx_strand_id
1 'polypeptide(L)'
;HLGWAAKVGWDRDDVPRNGDGCVYIASPVFDGATEEEVRQALVRAGLPDTGKAYLYDGRTGDKFDHKITVGYIYMMKLLHLVDDKIHARSTGPYSLITQQPLGGKAQFGGQRFGEMEVWALEAYGAASTLQEMLTIKSDDVFGRVKAYEAIVKGENIEKPGIPESFKVLVKEMQSLALNIEVLDENGNIIDIKTDEDELMRSVEDFGFSFGRGGVLDREELLTREEDEEEGEEGEEGEEGEEGEESEAVVEIREESL
;
A
#
# COMPACT_ATOMS: atom_id res chain seq x y z
N HIS A 1 -11.57 26.91 21.33
CA HIS A 1 -12.14 28.23 20.93
C HIS A 1 -11.15 29.38 20.95
N LEU A 2 -10.03 29.29 21.67
CA LEU A 2 -8.98 30.31 21.63
C LEU A 2 -8.50 30.63 20.22
N GLY A 3 -8.37 29.64 19.32
CA GLY A 3 -8.03 29.89 17.92
C GLY A 3 -9.04 30.82 17.20
N TRP A 4 -10.31 30.81 17.59
CA TRP A 4 -11.32 31.72 17.03
C TRP A 4 -11.19 33.13 17.58
N ALA A 5 -11.06 33.28 18.90
CA ALA A 5 -10.79 34.57 19.54
C ALA A 5 -9.47 35.18 19.01
N ALA A 6 -8.42 34.37 18.89
CA ALA A 6 -7.13 34.72 18.30
C ALA A 6 -7.23 35.26 16.88
N LYS A 7 -8.04 34.61 16.03
CA LYS A 7 -8.19 35.03 14.63
C LYS A 7 -8.85 36.40 14.50
N VAL A 8 -9.84 36.68 15.34
CA VAL A 8 -10.57 37.97 15.34
C VAL A 8 -9.73 39.06 16.01
N GLY A 9 -9.08 38.73 17.13
CA GLY A 9 -8.29 39.67 17.91
C GLY A 9 -9.13 40.66 18.72
N TRP A 10 -8.49 41.24 19.74
CA TRP A 10 -9.05 42.29 20.59
C TRP A 10 -7.96 43.31 20.91
N ASP A 11 -8.36 44.56 21.14
CA ASP A 11 -7.43 45.62 21.53
C ASP A 11 -7.13 45.62 23.04
N ARG A 12 -6.18 46.47 23.49
CA ARG A 12 -5.85 46.65 24.92
C ARG A 12 -7.03 47.11 25.79
N ASP A 13 -8.05 47.70 25.15
CA ASP A 13 -9.28 48.16 25.80
C ASP A 13 -10.45 47.16 25.66
N ASP A 14 -10.16 45.89 25.37
CA ASP A 14 -11.15 44.80 25.19
C ASP A 14 -12.19 45.07 24.08
N VAL A 15 -11.81 45.87 23.07
CA VAL A 15 -12.64 46.16 21.89
C VAL A 15 -12.28 45.21 20.75
N PRO A 16 -13.25 44.59 20.05
CA PRO A 16 -12.98 43.77 18.88
C PRO A 16 -12.29 44.58 17.78
N ARG A 17 -11.17 44.08 17.24
CA ARG A 17 -10.49 44.72 16.11
C ARG A 17 -11.17 44.31 14.81
N ASN A 18 -11.96 45.21 14.21
CA ASN A 18 -12.48 45.01 12.85
C ASN A 18 -11.35 45.21 11.81
N GLY A 19 -10.47 44.20 11.63
CA GLY A 19 -9.34 44.20 10.67
C GLY A 19 -8.38 43.01 10.83
N ASP A 20 -7.21 43.04 10.17
CA ASP A 20 -6.11 42.05 10.28
C ASP A 20 -5.47 42.04 11.69
N GLY A 21 -6.24 41.60 12.68
CA GLY A 21 -5.93 41.60 14.11
C GLY A 21 -5.56 40.23 14.67
N CYS A 22 -4.96 39.33 13.88
CA CYS A 22 -4.60 38.01 14.36
C CYS A 22 -3.62 38.07 15.54
N VAL A 23 -3.99 37.44 16.65
CA VAL A 23 -3.14 37.29 17.84
C VAL A 23 -2.69 35.83 17.94
N TYR A 24 -1.39 35.59 18.17
CA TYR A 24 -0.90 34.25 18.48
C TYR A 24 -1.12 33.96 19.96
N ILE A 25 -1.66 32.79 20.26
CA ILE A 25 -1.90 32.33 21.63
C ILE A 25 -1.02 31.11 21.89
N ALA A 26 -0.24 31.18 22.96
CA ALA A 26 0.52 30.05 23.48
C ALA A 26 -0.18 29.54 24.74
N SER A 27 -0.45 28.24 24.79
CA SER A 27 -0.95 27.55 25.97
C SER A 27 0.08 26.48 26.33
N PRO A 28 0.75 26.58 27.49
CA PRO A 28 1.64 25.53 27.98
C PRO A 28 0.93 24.18 28.09
N VAL A 29 1.70 23.09 28.04
CA VAL A 29 1.16 21.71 28.10
C VAL A 29 0.60 21.38 29.48
N PHE A 30 1.25 21.84 30.55
CA PHE A 30 0.90 21.50 31.93
C PHE A 30 0.15 22.59 32.69
N ASP A 31 0.18 23.83 32.20
CA ASP A 31 -0.55 24.98 32.74
C ASP A 31 -1.29 25.67 31.60
N GLY A 32 -2.28 24.94 31.06
CA GLY A 32 -3.04 25.37 29.90
C GLY A 32 -4.13 26.37 30.25
N ALA A 33 -4.65 27.05 29.24
CA ALA A 33 -5.72 28.02 29.42
C ALA A 33 -6.99 27.38 30.03
N THR A 34 -7.51 27.99 31.09
CA THR A 34 -8.72 27.57 31.79
C THR A 34 -9.98 27.93 31.00
N GLU A 35 -11.10 27.22 31.23
CA GLU A 35 -12.36 27.47 30.53
C GLU A 35 -12.84 28.94 30.67
N GLU A 36 -12.66 29.52 31.85
CA GLU A 36 -13.05 30.90 32.12
C GLU A 36 -12.22 31.90 31.31
N GLU A 37 -10.90 31.68 31.18
CA GLU A 37 -10.03 32.49 30.32
C GLU A 37 -10.41 32.36 28.84
N VAL A 38 -10.79 31.16 28.39
CA VAL A 38 -11.29 30.95 27.02
C VAL A 38 -12.60 31.71 26.78
N ARG A 39 -13.52 31.68 27.74
CA ARG A 39 -14.79 32.41 27.66
C ARG A 39 -14.57 33.92 27.61
N GLN A 40 -13.70 34.44 28.48
CA GLN A 40 -13.35 35.86 28.49
C GLN A 40 -12.70 36.29 27.18
N ALA A 41 -11.79 35.48 26.63
CA ALA A 41 -11.17 35.76 25.33
C ALA A 41 -12.21 35.83 24.19
N LEU A 42 -13.23 34.96 24.20
CA LEU A 42 -14.33 35.03 23.23
C LEU A 42 -15.13 36.33 23.37
N VAL A 43 -15.49 36.72 24.60
CA VAL A 43 -16.24 37.95 24.87
C VAL A 43 -15.46 39.19 24.45
N ARG A 44 -14.16 39.26 24.76
CA ARG A 44 -13.26 40.36 24.34
C ARG A 44 -13.15 40.47 22.82
N ALA A 45 -13.16 39.33 22.13
CA ALA A 45 -13.19 39.28 20.67
C ALA A 45 -14.58 39.59 20.07
N GLY A 46 -15.60 39.89 20.89
CA GLY A 46 -16.97 40.16 20.43
C GLY A 46 -17.71 38.91 19.92
N LEU A 47 -17.25 37.72 20.30
CA LEU A 47 -17.81 36.43 19.89
C LEU A 47 -18.75 35.87 20.96
N PRO A 48 -19.65 34.92 20.60
CA PRO A 48 -20.48 34.22 21.57
C PRO A 48 -19.63 33.50 22.62
N ASP A 49 -19.94 33.73 23.89
CA ASP A 49 -19.33 33.09 25.07
C ASP A 49 -19.33 31.55 25.00
N THR A 50 -20.36 30.98 24.38
CA THR A 50 -20.53 29.53 24.17
C THR A 50 -19.68 28.96 23.03
N GLY A 51 -19.02 29.80 22.22
CA GLY A 51 -18.27 29.35 21.04
C GLY A 51 -19.14 28.77 19.91
N LYS A 52 -20.46 29.02 19.95
CA LYS A 52 -21.43 28.54 18.96
C LYS A 52 -22.08 29.69 18.19
N ALA A 53 -22.25 29.53 16.88
CA ALA A 53 -22.93 30.47 15.99
C ALA A 53 -24.01 29.79 15.16
N TYR A 54 -24.96 30.56 14.65
CA TYR A 54 -25.90 30.06 13.64
C TYR A 54 -25.20 30.06 12.28
N LEU A 55 -25.20 28.90 11.61
CA LEU A 55 -24.77 28.77 10.23
C LEU A 55 -26.00 28.71 9.31
N TYR A 56 -25.77 28.92 8.03
CA TYR A 56 -26.77 28.79 6.97
C TYR A 56 -26.29 27.71 5.99
N ASP A 57 -27.22 26.91 5.48
CA ASP A 57 -26.90 25.90 4.47
C ASP A 57 -26.52 26.58 3.15
N GLY A 58 -25.32 26.32 2.64
CA GLY A 58 -24.83 26.87 1.38
C GLY A 58 -25.55 26.35 0.14
N ARG A 59 -26.37 25.30 0.25
CA ARG A 59 -27.17 24.75 -0.86
C ARG A 59 -28.56 25.36 -0.95
N THR A 60 -29.25 25.57 0.18
CA THR A 60 -30.64 26.06 0.21
C THR A 60 -30.79 27.52 0.67
N GLY A 61 -29.83 28.02 1.46
CA GLY A 61 -29.90 29.33 2.10
C GLY A 61 -30.66 29.34 3.43
N ASP A 62 -31.21 28.21 3.87
CA ASP A 62 -31.94 28.12 5.13
C ASP A 62 -31.00 28.10 6.34
N LYS A 63 -31.50 28.60 7.47
CA LYS A 63 -30.79 28.63 8.74
C LYS A 63 -30.87 27.26 9.42
N PHE A 64 -29.76 26.75 9.96
CA PHE A 64 -29.79 25.53 10.79
C PHE A 64 -30.56 25.73 12.10
N ASP A 65 -31.27 24.69 12.55
CA ASP A 65 -32.12 24.72 13.75
C ASP A 65 -31.36 25.04 15.04
N HIS A 66 -30.13 24.55 15.15
CA HIS A 66 -29.29 24.70 16.34
C HIS A 66 -28.00 25.49 16.03
N LYS A 67 -27.48 26.16 17.07
CA LYS A 67 -26.17 26.82 16.97
C LYS A 67 -25.07 25.76 16.90
N ILE A 68 -24.15 25.92 15.96
CA ILE A 68 -23.05 24.99 15.69
C ILE A 68 -21.75 25.57 16.25
N THR A 69 -20.91 24.71 16.80
CA THR A 69 -19.57 25.06 17.30
C THR A 69 -18.67 25.41 16.11
N VAL A 70 -18.16 26.63 16.07
CA VAL A 70 -17.26 27.12 15.02
C VAL A 70 -15.93 27.50 15.66
N GLY A 71 -14.83 27.28 14.94
CA GLY A 71 -13.54 27.75 15.39
C GLY A 71 -12.43 27.43 14.41
N TYR A 72 -11.23 27.87 14.79
CA TYR A 72 -10.01 27.61 14.04
C TYR A 72 -9.25 26.49 14.74
N ILE A 73 -8.98 25.43 13.99
CA ILE A 73 -8.17 24.30 14.40
C ILE A 73 -6.94 24.23 13.50
N TYR A 74 -5.81 23.84 14.08
CA TYR A 74 -4.61 23.52 13.32
C TYR A 74 -4.74 22.11 12.73
N MET A 75 -4.85 22.02 11.41
CA MET A 75 -4.97 20.76 10.68
C MET A 75 -3.64 20.40 10.05
N MET A 76 -3.15 19.19 10.30
CA MET A 76 -1.95 18.66 9.65
C MET A 76 -2.33 17.66 8.55
N LYS A 77 -1.60 17.70 7.44
CA LYS A 77 -1.71 16.72 6.37
C LYS A 77 -0.66 15.63 6.57
N LEU A 78 -1.09 14.38 6.72
CA LEU A 78 -0.17 13.24 6.79
C LEU A 78 0.38 12.88 5.41
N LEU A 79 1.53 12.23 5.38
CA LEU A 79 2.21 11.80 4.15
C LEU A 79 1.49 10.66 3.40
N HIS A 80 0.43 10.08 3.97
CA HIS A 80 -0.30 8.96 3.38
C HIS A 80 -1.17 9.37 2.19
N LEU A 81 -0.56 9.71 1.07
CA LEU A 81 -1.27 10.07 -0.16
C LEU A 81 -1.93 8.85 -0.82
N VAL A 82 -2.98 9.11 -1.59
CA VAL A 82 -3.71 8.08 -2.35
C VAL A 82 -2.90 7.63 -3.57
N ASP A 83 -2.17 8.57 -4.19
CA ASP A 83 -1.33 8.31 -5.37
C ASP A 83 -0.27 7.22 -5.10
N ASP A 84 0.23 7.16 -3.87
CA ASP A 84 1.20 6.14 -3.45
C ASP A 84 0.56 4.76 -3.25
N LYS A 85 -0.76 4.70 -3.03
CA LYS A 85 -1.50 3.45 -2.76
C LYS A 85 -2.17 2.85 -4.00
N ILE A 86 -2.49 3.66 -5.01
CA ILE A 86 -3.09 3.13 -6.24
C ILE A 86 -2.03 2.34 -7.01
N HIS A 87 -2.37 1.10 -7.34
CA HIS A 87 -1.60 0.19 -8.18
C HIS A 87 -2.55 -0.80 -8.84
N ALA A 88 -2.32 -1.10 -10.12
CA ALA A 88 -3.09 -2.08 -10.88
C ALA A 88 -2.17 -2.81 -11.85
N ARG A 89 -2.48 -4.07 -12.10
CA ARG A 89 -1.68 -4.97 -12.95
C ARG A 89 -2.60 -5.81 -13.82
N SER A 90 -2.22 -5.97 -15.09
CA SER A 90 -2.80 -6.95 -16.01
C SER A 90 -1.83 -8.11 -16.26
N THR A 91 -0.62 -7.81 -16.74
CA THR A 91 0.51 -8.74 -16.92
C THR A 91 1.79 -8.10 -16.36
N GLY A 92 2.83 -8.89 -16.11
CA GLY A 92 4.11 -8.39 -15.58
C GLY A 92 5.12 -9.51 -15.33
N PRO A 93 6.19 -9.29 -14.54
CA PRO A 93 7.22 -10.30 -14.26
C PRO A 93 6.74 -11.41 -13.32
N TYR A 94 7.29 -12.62 -13.51
CA TYR A 94 6.97 -13.82 -12.73
C TYR A 94 8.25 -14.37 -12.09
N SER A 95 8.09 -15.08 -10.96
CA SER A 95 9.18 -15.83 -10.33
C SER A 95 9.67 -16.93 -11.25
N LEU A 96 10.99 -17.17 -11.27
CA LEU A 96 11.60 -18.25 -12.06
C LEU A 96 11.19 -19.63 -11.57
N ILE A 97 11.06 -19.81 -10.24
CA ILE A 97 10.84 -21.11 -9.61
C ILE A 97 9.38 -21.52 -9.72
N THR A 98 8.47 -20.72 -9.18
CA THR A 98 7.05 -21.08 -9.08
C THR A 98 6.19 -20.52 -10.20
N GLN A 99 6.75 -19.69 -11.08
CA GLN A 99 6.02 -19.01 -12.16
C GLN A 99 4.85 -18.13 -11.70
N GLN A 100 4.82 -17.77 -10.41
CA GLN A 100 3.82 -16.88 -9.82
C GLN A 100 4.19 -15.39 -10.01
N PRO A 101 3.20 -14.48 -10.07
CA PRO A 101 3.47 -13.04 -10.15
C PRO A 101 4.29 -12.55 -8.94
N LEU A 102 5.29 -11.69 -9.18
CA LEU A 102 6.07 -11.07 -8.10
C LEU A 102 5.18 -10.19 -7.19
N GLY A 103 5.63 -9.95 -5.96
CA GLY A 103 4.96 -9.08 -4.98
C GLY A 103 5.41 -7.62 -5.06
N GLY A 104 4.60 -6.70 -4.51
CA GLY A 104 4.99 -5.31 -4.27
C GLY A 104 4.80 -4.34 -5.45
N LYS A 105 4.43 -3.09 -5.15
CA LYS A 105 4.16 -2.05 -6.16
C LYS A 105 5.38 -1.73 -7.04
N ALA A 106 6.59 -1.72 -6.46
CA ALA A 106 7.82 -1.34 -7.16
C ALA A 106 8.19 -2.29 -8.31
N GLN A 107 7.85 -3.58 -8.19
CA GLN A 107 8.17 -4.60 -9.18
C GLN A 107 6.99 -4.88 -10.13
N PHE A 108 6.02 -3.95 -10.20
CA PHE A 108 4.73 -4.18 -10.85
C PHE A 108 4.08 -5.48 -10.35
N GLY A 109 4.15 -5.73 -9.04
CA GLY A 109 3.70 -6.95 -8.40
C GLY A 109 2.19 -7.16 -8.45
N GLY A 110 1.78 -8.42 -8.35
CA GLY A 110 0.38 -8.83 -8.22
C GLY A 110 -0.09 -8.69 -6.78
N GLN A 111 -1.42 -8.71 -6.59
CA GLN A 111 -2.00 -8.79 -5.25
C GLN A 111 -1.99 -10.25 -4.79
N ARG A 112 -1.62 -10.48 -3.54
CA ARG A 112 -1.74 -11.80 -2.92
C ARG A 112 -3.22 -12.14 -2.76
N PHE A 113 -3.63 -13.26 -3.37
CA PHE A 113 -4.89 -13.92 -3.06
C PHE A 113 -4.60 -14.97 -1.98
N GLY A 114 -5.05 -14.72 -0.75
CA GLY A 114 -4.70 -15.51 0.41
C GLY A 114 -5.66 -16.66 0.68
N GLU A 115 -5.34 -17.42 1.72
CA GLU A 115 -6.12 -18.58 2.15
C GLU A 115 -7.53 -18.19 2.61
N MET A 116 -7.68 -17.04 3.28
CA MET A 116 -8.99 -16.55 3.72
C MET A 116 -9.89 -16.19 2.53
N GLU A 117 -9.32 -15.66 1.45
CA GLU A 117 -10.07 -15.37 0.22
C GLU A 117 -10.46 -16.65 -0.54
N VAL A 118 -9.60 -17.67 -0.52
CA VAL A 118 -9.93 -19.01 -1.03
C VAL A 118 -11.13 -19.59 -0.27
N TRP A 119 -11.09 -19.58 1.07
CA TRP A 119 -12.22 -20.06 1.89
C TRP A 119 -13.51 -19.32 1.59
N ALA A 120 -13.44 -18.01 1.35
CA ALA A 120 -14.61 -17.23 0.97
C ALA A 120 -15.21 -17.74 -0.34
N LEU A 121 -14.40 -17.95 -1.38
CA LEU A 121 -14.89 -18.47 -2.67
C LEU A 121 -15.43 -19.90 -2.57
N GLU A 122 -14.81 -20.75 -1.77
CA GLU A 122 -15.26 -22.11 -1.49
C GLU A 122 -16.63 -22.11 -0.79
N ALA A 123 -16.82 -21.25 0.21
CA ALA A 123 -18.10 -21.11 0.91
C ALA A 123 -19.24 -20.64 -0.01
N TYR A 124 -18.93 -19.82 -1.01
CA TYR A 124 -19.88 -19.43 -2.06
C TYR A 124 -20.12 -20.53 -3.10
N GLY A 125 -19.31 -21.60 -3.13
CA GLY A 125 -19.38 -22.64 -4.14
C GLY A 125 -18.90 -22.19 -5.52
N ALA A 126 -18.06 -21.15 -5.60
CA ALA A 126 -17.60 -20.55 -6.84
C ALA A 126 -16.41 -21.33 -7.46
N ALA A 127 -16.61 -22.62 -7.75
CA ALA A 127 -15.55 -23.53 -8.17
C ALA A 127 -14.82 -23.07 -9.45
N SER A 128 -15.54 -22.60 -10.47
CA SER A 128 -14.94 -22.15 -11.72
C SER A 128 -14.08 -20.90 -11.54
N THR A 129 -14.53 -19.94 -10.71
CA THR A 129 -13.77 -18.72 -10.41
C THR A 129 -12.53 -19.04 -9.59
N LEU A 130 -12.65 -19.92 -8.60
CA LEU A 130 -11.51 -20.35 -7.78
C LEU A 130 -10.47 -21.08 -8.64
N GLN A 131 -10.92 -21.99 -9.52
CA GLN A 131 -10.03 -22.70 -10.44
C GLN A 131 -9.28 -21.72 -11.34
N GLU A 132 -9.97 -20.74 -11.93
CA GLU A 132 -9.34 -19.71 -12.77
C GLU A 132 -8.31 -18.87 -11.99
N MET A 133 -8.63 -18.48 -10.75
CA MET A 133 -7.73 -17.70 -9.90
C MET A 133 -6.44 -18.46 -9.54
N LEU A 134 -6.55 -19.75 -9.24
CA LEU A 134 -5.42 -20.58 -8.80
C LEU A 134 -4.55 -21.11 -9.95
N THR A 135 -5.05 -21.12 -11.19
CA THR A 135 -4.35 -21.73 -12.34
C THR A 135 -3.99 -20.67 -13.39
N ILE A 136 -4.86 -20.40 -14.36
CA ILE A 136 -4.59 -19.55 -15.53
C ILE A 136 -4.19 -18.11 -15.19
N LYS A 137 -4.58 -17.60 -14.01
CA LYS A 137 -4.18 -16.25 -13.55
C LYS A 137 -2.92 -16.23 -12.69
N SER A 138 -2.43 -17.39 -12.23
CA SER A 138 -1.32 -17.51 -11.30
C SER A 138 -0.08 -18.12 -11.98
N ASP A 139 -0.01 -19.45 -12.02
CA ASP A 139 1.22 -20.22 -12.31
C ASP A 139 1.10 -21.23 -13.46
N ASP A 140 -0.06 -21.32 -14.14
CA ASP A 140 -0.17 -22.08 -15.39
C ASP A 140 0.42 -21.25 -16.55
N VAL A 141 1.71 -21.49 -16.85
CA VAL A 141 2.47 -20.77 -17.87
C VAL A 141 1.80 -20.85 -19.24
N PHE A 142 1.36 -22.05 -19.63
CA PHE A 142 0.77 -22.30 -20.94
C PHE A 142 -0.68 -21.84 -21.00
N GLY A 143 -1.47 -22.15 -19.97
CA GLY A 143 -2.85 -21.73 -19.83
C GLY A 143 -3.01 -20.21 -19.83
N ARG A 144 -2.06 -19.48 -19.25
CA ARG A 144 -2.09 -18.00 -19.26
C ARG A 144 -1.88 -17.40 -20.64
N VAL A 145 -0.95 -17.93 -21.44
CA VAL A 145 -0.70 -17.46 -22.81
C VAL A 145 -1.92 -17.73 -23.68
N LYS A 146 -2.46 -18.96 -23.62
CA LYS A 146 -3.68 -19.34 -24.33
C LYS A 146 -4.90 -18.53 -23.90
N ALA A 147 -5.07 -18.29 -22.59
CA ALA A 147 -6.16 -17.48 -22.09
C ALA A 147 -6.08 -16.04 -22.61
N TYR A 148 -4.88 -15.45 -22.64
CA TYR A 148 -4.67 -14.13 -23.22
C TYR A 148 -5.04 -14.11 -24.71
N GLU A 149 -4.61 -15.11 -25.46
CA GLU A 149 -4.92 -15.24 -26.89
C GLU A 149 -6.43 -15.40 -27.15
N ALA A 150 -7.10 -16.28 -26.41
CA ALA A 150 -8.53 -16.51 -26.50
C ALA A 150 -9.32 -15.21 -26.21
N ILE A 151 -8.91 -14.44 -25.19
CA ILE A 151 -9.53 -13.15 -24.87
C ILE A 151 -9.37 -12.15 -26.02
N VAL A 152 -8.17 -12.08 -26.64
CA VAL A 152 -7.91 -11.18 -27.77
C VAL A 152 -8.71 -11.59 -29.02
N LYS A 153 -8.87 -12.89 -29.25
CA LYS A 153 -9.64 -13.44 -30.38
C LYS A 153 -11.16 -13.46 -30.14
N GLY A 154 -11.61 -13.31 -28.90
CA GLY A 154 -13.02 -13.46 -28.53
C GLY A 154 -13.49 -14.92 -28.53
N GLU A 155 -12.58 -15.86 -28.32
CA GLU A 155 -12.84 -17.29 -28.22
C GLU A 155 -12.99 -17.72 -26.75
N ASN A 156 -13.54 -18.91 -26.51
CA ASN A 156 -13.66 -19.44 -25.15
C ASN A 156 -12.31 -19.92 -24.63
N ILE A 157 -12.04 -19.66 -23.35
CA ILE A 157 -10.83 -20.11 -22.66
C ILE A 157 -10.88 -21.63 -22.46
N GLU A 158 -9.77 -22.31 -22.77
CA GLU A 158 -9.60 -23.75 -22.57
C GLU A 158 -9.52 -24.12 -21.08
N LYS A 159 -9.62 -25.41 -20.76
CA LYS A 159 -9.49 -25.88 -19.37
C LYS A 159 -8.04 -25.73 -18.90
N PRO A 160 -7.83 -25.30 -17.64
CA PRO A 160 -6.48 -25.16 -17.08
C PRO A 160 -5.77 -26.50 -16.91
N GLY A 161 -4.43 -26.43 -16.94
CA GLY A 161 -3.54 -27.55 -16.66
C GLY A 161 -3.19 -27.70 -15.18
N ILE A 162 -2.10 -28.41 -14.92
CA ILE A 162 -1.54 -28.62 -13.58
C ILE A 162 -0.68 -27.39 -13.21
N PRO A 163 -0.91 -26.75 -12.04
CA PRO A 163 -0.08 -25.65 -11.54
C PRO A 163 1.41 -25.97 -11.46
N GLU A 164 2.27 -25.03 -11.83
CA GLU A 164 3.72 -25.23 -11.76
C GLU A 164 4.20 -25.39 -10.31
N SER A 165 3.58 -24.69 -9.36
CA SER A 165 3.87 -24.85 -7.92
C SER A 165 3.68 -26.28 -7.42
N PHE A 166 2.69 -27.02 -7.96
CA PHE A 166 2.50 -28.43 -7.63
C PHE A 166 3.62 -29.31 -8.18
N LYS A 167 4.12 -29.01 -9.39
CA LYS A 167 5.24 -29.74 -9.99
C LYS A 167 6.52 -29.55 -9.18
N VAL A 168 6.78 -28.31 -8.74
CA VAL A 168 7.89 -27.98 -7.84
C VAL A 168 7.78 -28.78 -6.54
N LEU A 169 6.61 -28.81 -5.91
CA LEU A 169 6.38 -29.60 -4.69
C LEU A 169 6.69 -31.10 -4.89
N VAL A 170 6.26 -31.70 -6.00
CA VAL A 170 6.59 -33.10 -6.30
C VAL A 170 8.10 -33.31 -6.41
N LYS A 171 8.84 -32.37 -7.02
CA LYS A 171 10.30 -32.43 -7.13
C LYS A 171 10.99 -32.26 -5.79
N GLU A 172 10.52 -31.37 -4.94
CA GLU A 172 11.03 -31.19 -3.58
C GLU A 172 10.86 -32.47 -2.76
N MET A 173 9.70 -33.11 -2.83
CA MET A 173 9.49 -34.38 -2.13
C MET A 173 10.35 -35.53 -2.71
N GLN A 174 10.52 -35.59 -4.04
CA GLN A 174 11.42 -36.56 -4.68
C GLN A 174 12.89 -36.35 -4.25
N SER A 175 13.30 -35.10 -3.98
CA SER A 175 14.65 -34.78 -3.50
C SER A 175 14.93 -35.38 -2.11
N LEU A 176 13.88 -35.61 -1.30
CA LEU A 176 13.95 -36.29 -0.01
C LEU A 176 14.00 -37.82 -0.12
N ALA A 177 14.26 -38.36 -1.32
CA ALA A 177 14.26 -39.79 -1.63
C ALA A 177 12.89 -40.47 -1.41
N LEU A 178 11.79 -39.71 -1.50
CA LEU A 178 10.43 -40.26 -1.53
C LEU A 178 10.04 -40.59 -2.98
N ASN A 179 9.52 -41.79 -3.21
CA ASN A 179 8.95 -42.13 -4.52
C ASN A 179 7.52 -41.61 -4.63
N ILE A 180 7.35 -40.49 -5.33
CA ILE A 180 6.05 -39.87 -5.57
C ILE A 180 5.75 -39.91 -7.06
N GLU A 181 4.64 -40.53 -7.39
CA GLU A 181 4.11 -40.68 -8.74
C GLU A 181 2.66 -40.20 -8.74
N VAL A 182 2.30 -39.40 -9.74
CA VAL A 182 0.91 -38.96 -9.95
C VAL A 182 0.25 -39.98 -10.86
N LEU A 183 -0.83 -40.59 -10.39
CA LEU A 183 -1.58 -41.61 -11.11
C LEU A 183 -2.89 -41.04 -11.65
N ASP A 184 -3.28 -41.46 -12.86
CA ASP A 184 -4.62 -41.22 -13.38
C ASP A 184 -5.66 -42.15 -12.73
N GLU A 185 -6.94 -41.98 -13.08
CA GLU A 185 -8.03 -42.84 -12.61
C GLU A 185 -7.86 -44.32 -12.99
N ASN A 186 -7.04 -44.64 -13.99
CA ASN A 186 -6.77 -45.98 -14.49
C ASN A 186 -5.47 -46.59 -13.92
N GLY A 187 -4.76 -45.87 -13.04
CA GLY A 187 -3.49 -46.29 -12.45
C GLY A 187 -2.27 -46.12 -13.37
N ASN A 188 -2.40 -45.35 -14.45
CA ASN A 188 -1.27 -44.98 -15.30
C ASN A 188 -0.51 -43.79 -14.69
N ILE A 189 0.81 -43.81 -14.81
CA ILE A 189 1.66 -42.70 -14.37
C ILE A 189 1.47 -41.52 -15.34
N ILE A 190 1.11 -40.37 -14.79
CA ILE A 190 1.06 -39.10 -15.51
C ILE A 190 2.48 -38.53 -15.49
N ASP A 191 3.09 -38.38 -16.67
CA ASP A 191 4.39 -37.73 -16.77
C ASP A 191 4.19 -36.21 -16.69
N ILE A 192 4.65 -35.63 -15.59
CA ILE A 192 4.53 -34.20 -15.27
C ILE A 192 5.49 -33.35 -16.14
N LYS A 193 6.42 -33.99 -16.87
CA LYS A 193 7.47 -33.34 -17.65
C LYS A 193 7.04 -32.81 -19.03
N THR A 194 5.88 -33.22 -19.54
CA THR A 194 5.57 -33.09 -20.98
C THR A 194 5.12 -31.69 -21.42
N ASP A 195 4.80 -30.80 -20.47
CA ASP A 195 4.29 -29.46 -20.78
C ASP A 195 5.37 -28.51 -21.37
N GLU A 196 6.66 -28.74 -21.08
CA GLU A 196 7.77 -27.94 -21.63
C GLU A 196 7.94 -28.14 -23.15
N ASP A 197 7.74 -29.37 -23.64
CA ASP A 197 7.84 -29.71 -25.06
C ASP A 197 6.64 -29.16 -25.87
N GLU A 198 5.46 -29.06 -25.27
CA GLU A 198 4.29 -28.40 -25.89
C GLU A 198 4.44 -26.88 -25.93
N LEU A 199 5.03 -26.27 -24.89
CA LEU A 199 5.37 -24.85 -24.87
C LEU A 199 6.31 -24.49 -26.03
N MET A 200 7.40 -25.23 -26.22
CA MET A 200 8.33 -25.03 -27.33
C MET A 200 7.63 -25.14 -28.69
N ARG A 201 6.78 -26.15 -28.89
CA ARG A 201 6.03 -26.32 -30.14
C ARG A 201 5.06 -25.17 -30.41
N SER A 202 4.35 -24.69 -29.39
CA SER A 202 3.41 -23.56 -29.54
C SER A 202 4.11 -22.25 -29.87
N VAL A 203 5.29 -21.99 -29.28
CA VAL A 203 6.09 -20.79 -29.55
C VAL A 203 6.67 -20.84 -30.96
N GLU A 204 7.09 -22.02 -31.43
CA GLU A 204 7.57 -22.25 -32.80
C GLU A 204 6.47 -22.08 -33.86
N ASP A 205 5.27 -22.62 -33.62
CA ASP A 205 4.11 -22.52 -34.55
C ASP A 205 3.65 -21.07 -34.75
N PHE A 206 3.89 -20.20 -33.76
CA PHE A 206 3.46 -18.80 -33.78
C PHE A 206 4.44 -17.83 -34.45
N GLY A 207 5.65 -18.26 -34.84
CA GLY A 207 6.60 -17.39 -35.53
C GLY A 207 7.02 -16.15 -34.74
N PHE A 208 7.03 -16.23 -33.40
CA PHE A 208 7.67 -15.21 -32.57
C PHE A 208 9.19 -15.29 -32.76
N SER A 209 9.68 -14.53 -33.72
CA SER A 209 11.09 -14.13 -33.77
C SER A 209 11.39 -13.33 -32.50
N PHE A 210 11.84 -13.99 -31.44
CA PHE A 210 12.64 -13.31 -30.43
C PHE A 210 13.94 -12.92 -31.13
N GLY A 211 13.96 -11.72 -31.70
CA GLY A 211 15.15 -11.17 -32.32
C GLY A 211 16.28 -11.22 -31.29
N ARG A 212 17.46 -11.66 -31.73
CA ARG A 212 18.73 -11.49 -31.00
C ARG A 212 18.80 -10.05 -30.45
N GLY A 213 18.50 -9.87 -29.17
CA GLY A 213 18.39 -8.54 -28.59
C GLY A 213 17.62 -8.58 -27.28
N GLY A 214 18.17 -9.31 -26.31
CA GLY A 214 17.56 -9.43 -24.98
C GLY A 214 18.13 -10.58 -24.17
N VAL A 215 19.42 -10.86 -24.31
CA VAL A 215 20.16 -11.49 -23.21
C VAL A 215 20.50 -10.30 -22.31
N LEU A 216 19.58 -9.97 -21.40
CA LEU A 216 20.02 -9.39 -20.14
C LEU A 216 20.60 -10.58 -19.37
N ASP A 217 21.87 -10.44 -19.03
CA ASP A 217 22.74 -11.52 -18.63
C ASP A 217 22.11 -12.33 -17.49
N ARG A 218 22.08 -13.65 -17.71
CA ARG A 218 21.74 -14.63 -16.66
C ARG A 218 22.64 -14.46 -15.43
N GLU A 219 23.83 -13.89 -15.61
CA GLU A 219 24.77 -13.51 -14.56
C GLU A 219 24.28 -12.29 -13.74
N GLU A 220 23.57 -11.32 -14.32
CA GLU A 220 23.05 -10.13 -13.61
C GLU A 220 21.85 -10.47 -12.70
N LEU A 221 21.08 -11.52 -13.03
CA LEU A 221 19.99 -12.00 -12.18
C LEU A 221 20.52 -12.79 -10.98
N LEU A 222 21.58 -13.58 -11.20
CA LEU A 222 22.23 -14.39 -10.15
C LEU A 222 22.93 -13.51 -9.12
N THR A 223 23.61 -12.44 -9.53
CA THR A 223 24.22 -11.49 -8.58
C THR A 223 23.18 -10.75 -7.74
N ARG A 224 21.96 -10.54 -8.28
CA ARG A 224 20.88 -9.89 -7.53
C ARG A 224 20.18 -10.82 -6.53
N GLU A 225 20.22 -12.14 -6.78
CA GLU A 225 19.75 -13.15 -5.82
C GLU A 225 20.79 -13.39 -4.70
N GLU A 226 22.09 -13.33 -5.00
CA GLU A 226 23.15 -13.37 -3.96
C GLU A 226 23.07 -12.16 -3.02
N ASP A 227 22.77 -10.96 -3.54
CA ASP A 227 22.52 -9.76 -2.73
C ASP A 227 21.24 -9.85 -1.87
N GLU A 228 20.26 -10.69 -2.28
CA GLU A 228 19.01 -10.93 -1.55
C GLU A 228 19.21 -11.92 -0.38
N GLU A 229 20.11 -12.91 -0.49
CA GLU A 229 20.45 -13.81 0.64
C GLU A 229 21.32 -13.13 1.71
N GLU A 230 22.27 -12.25 1.35
CA GLU A 230 23.06 -11.50 2.35
C GLU A 230 22.24 -10.41 3.05
N GLY A 231 21.18 -9.89 2.42
CA GLY A 231 20.31 -8.85 2.97
C GLY A 231 19.32 -9.34 4.03
N GLU A 232 18.96 -10.63 4.03
CA GLU A 232 18.04 -11.21 5.03
C GLU A 232 18.73 -11.69 6.32
N GLU A 233 20.06 -11.91 6.33
CA GLU A 233 20.81 -12.30 7.54
C GLU A 233 21.40 -11.11 8.34
N GLY A 234 21.16 -9.86 7.92
CA GLY A 234 21.89 -8.68 8.41
C GLY A 234 21.15 -7.69 9.33
N GLU A 235 19.92 -7.95 9.78
CA GLU A 235 19.19 -7.03 10.69
C GLU A 235 18.87 -7.66 12.05
N GLU A 236 19.90 -8.10 12.78
CA GLU A 236 19.85 -8.19 14.24
C GLU A 236 21.04 -7.43 14.88
N GLY A 237 20.74 -6.20 15.33
CA GLY A 237 21.37 -5.56 16.48
C GLY A 237 22.69 -4.84 16.25
N GLU A 238 22.64 -3.51 16.22
CA GLU A 238 23.66 -2.67 16.88
C GLU A 238 23.02 -1.34 17.32
N GLU A 239 22.69 -1.24 18.60
CA GLU A 239 22.62 0.04 19.31
C GLU A 239 24.05 0.57 19.45
N GLY A 240 24.30 1.78 18.95
CA GLY A 240 25.58 2.47 19.07
C GLY A 240 25.40 3.97 18.82
N GLU A 241 25.78 4.75 19.82
CA GLU A 241 25.68 6.21 19.93
C GLU A 241 26.35 6.95 18.77
N GLU A 242 25.77 8.10 18.37
CA GLU A 242 26.49 9.38 18.36
C GLU A 242 25.49 10.54 18.17
N GLY A 243 25.34 11.35 19.22
CA GLY A 243 24.64 12.62 19.17
C GLY A 243 25.60 13.72 18.71
N GLU A 244 25.23 14.44 17.65
CA GLU A 244 25.81 15.75 17.37
C GLU A 244 25.07 16.81 18.19
N GLU A 245 25.60 17.12 19.38
CA GLU A 245 25.26 18.34 20.10
C GLU A 245 25.79 19.55 19.32
N SER A 246 24.90 20.44 18.93
CA SER A 246 25.27 21.79 18.50
C SER A 246 25.41 22.68 19.73
N GLU A 247 26.64 22.92 20.19
CA GLU A 247 26.93 23.91 21.22
C GLU A 247 26.65 25.33 20.68
N ALA A 248 25.55 25.94 21.14
CA ALA A 248 25.34 27.37 21.06
C ALA A 248 26.07 28.04 22.24
N VAL A 249 27.23 28.66 21.96
CA VAL A 249 27.97 29.47 22.94
C VAL A 249 27.22 30.79 23.18
N VAL A 250 26.69 30.98 24.39
CA VAL A 250 26.13 32.26 24.87
C VAL A 250 27.15 32.90 25.82
N GLU A 251 27.82 33.96 25.36
CA GLU A 251 28.66 34.82 26.21
C GLU A 251 27.78 35.61 27.20
N ILE A 252 27.97 35.40 28.50
CA ILE A 252 27.44 36.27 29.55
C ILE A 252 28.48 37.37 29.80
N ARG A 253 28.14 38.62 29.43
CA ARG A 253 28.88 39.81 29.87
C ARG A 253 28.39 40.23 31.25
N GLU A 254 29.26 40.18 32.25
CA GLU A 254 29.05 40.91 33.51
C GLU A 254 29.36 42.39 33.28
N GLU A 255 28.33 43.24 33.28
CA GLU A 255 28.51 44.67 33.54
C GLU A 255 28.45 44.90 35.05
N SER A 256 29.57 45.35 35.59
CA SER A 256 29.77 45.80 36.97
C SER A 256 28.92 47.02 37.32
N LEU A 257 28.33 47.01 38.51
CA LEU A 257 28.17 48.17 39.39
C LEU A 257 28.67 47.81 40.79
#